data_AF-A0A5C6DUR7-F1
#
_entry.id   AF-A0A5C6DUR7-F1
#
_cell.length_a   1.000
_cell.length_b   1.000
_cell.length_c   1.000
_cell.angle_alpha   90.00
_cell.angle_beta   90.00
_cell.angle_gamma   90.00
#
_symmetry.space_group_name_H-M   'P 1'
#
loop_
_entity.id
_entity.type
_entity.pdbx_description
1 polymer ?
#
loop_
_entity_poly.entity_id
_entity_poly.type
_entity_poly.pdbx_seq_one_letter_code
_entity_poly.pdbx_strand_id
1 'polypeptide(L)'
;MRKLATICTVHEIRPINGADMIELAVVDGWKCVTKKGEFADGDAVIYCEIDSFLPVRVPYSMDAILALAEGKSALNPKTEREGLVWVRSSGDDRISFKTISNKFLAKYGE
;
A
#
# COMPACT_ATOMS: atom_id res chain seq x y z
N MET A 1 6.76 21.53 -13.68
CA MET A 1 6.58 21.11 -12.27
C MET A 1 5.85 19.77 -12.29
N ARG A 2 6.38 18.72 -11.64
CA ARG A 2 5.78 17.35 -11.63
C ARG A 2 4.50 17.37 -10.78
N LYS A 3 3.45 16.67 -11.21
CA LYS A 3 2.20 16.52 -10.43
C LYS A 3 2.32 15.29 -9.55
N LEU A 4 2.44 15.47 -8.23
CA LEU A 4 2.59 14.36 -7.29
C LEU A 4 1.26 13.69 -6.94
N ALA A 5 0.14 14.42 -7.02
CA ALA A 5 -1.19 13.86 -6.86
C ALA A 5 -2.08 14.31 -8.03
N THR A 6 -2.85 13.37 -8.58
CA THR A 6 -3.69 13.58 -9.76
C THR A 6 -5.02 12.87 -9.58
N ILE A 7 -6.12 13.56 -9.91
CA ILE A 7 -7.43 12.92 -10.04
C ILE A 7 -7.41 12.12 -11.35
N CYS A 8 -7.68 10.83 -11.24
CA CYS A 8 -7.64 9.87 -12.34
C CYS A 8 -8.85 8.94 -12.26
N THR A 9 -9.01 8.12 -13.30
CA THR A 9 -10.07 7.12 -13.37
C THR A 9 -9.45 5.74 -13.25
N VAL A 10 -10.09 4.86 -12.49
CA VAL A 10 -9.79 3.43 -12.51
C VAL A 10 -10.25 2.87 -13.84
N HIS A 11 -9.34 2.28 -14.60
CA HIS A 11 -9.63 1.72 -15.93
C HIS A 11 -9.84 0.21 -15.89
N GLU A 12 -9.37 -0.46 -14.83
CA GLU A 12 -9.47 -1.90 -14.71
C GLU A 12 -9.23 -2.35 -13.27
N ILE A 13 -9.96 -3.39 -12.85
CA ILE A 13 -9.68 -4.13 -11.63
C ILE A 13 -9.33 -5.57 -12.00
N ARG A 14 -8.18 -6.05 -11.52
CA ARG A 14 -7.68 -7.40 -11.80
C ARG A 14 -7.51 -8.20 -10.50
N PRO A 15 -7.92 -9.47 -10.46
CA PRO A 15 -7.61 -10.33 -9.34
C PRO A 15 -6.10 -10.58 -9.25
N ILE A 16 -5.59 -10.71 -8.02
CA ILE A 16 -4.21 -11.12 -7.76
C ILE A 16 -4.24 -12.61 -7.42
N ASN A 17 -3.51 -13.44 -8.18
CA ASN A 17 -3.49 -14.88 -7.96
C ASN A 17 -2.95 -15.22 -6.56
N GLY A 18 -3.69 -16.02 -5.80
CA GLY A 18 -3.33 -16.41 -4.44
C GLY A 18 -3.64 -15.37 -3.36
N ALA A 19 -4.34 -14.28 -3.69
CA ALA A 19 -4.73 -13.26 -2.72
C ALA A 19 -6.26 -13.13 -2.61
N ASP A 20 -6.79 -13.30 -1.40
CA ASP A 20 -8.25 -13.34 -1.19
C ASP A 20 -8.87 -11.98 -0.86
N MET A 21 -8.09 -11.05 -0.30
CA MET A 21 -8.58 -9.78 0.26
C MET A 21 -8.16 -8.54 -0.52
N ILE A 22 -7.31 -8.70 -1.54
CA ILE A 22 -6.73 -7.59 -2.32
C ILE A 22 -6.84 -7.88 -3.81
N GLU A 23 -6.85 -6.81 -4.59
CA GLU A 23 -6.88 -6.83 -6.04
C GLU A 23 -6.05 -5.67 -6.60
N LEU A 24 -5.90 -5.64 -7.91
CA LEU A 24 -5.03 -4.70 -8.59
C LEU A 24 -5.88 -3.72 -9.41
N ALA A 25 -5.90 -2.46 -8.98
CA ALA A 25 -6.51 -1.37 -9.69
C ALA A 25 -5.51 -0.75 -10.67
N VAL A 26 -5.96 -0.51 -11.91
CA VAL A 26 -5.16 0.12 -12.96
C VAL A 26 -5.60 1.56 -13.14
N VAL A 27 -4.67 2.50 -12.95
CA VAL A 27 -4.90 3.95 -13.08
C VAL A 27 -3.81 4.56 -13.96
N ASP A 28 -4.19 5.15 -15.09
CA ASP A 28 -3.27 5.83 -16.02
C ASP A 28 -1.96 5.06 -16.33
N GLY A 29 -2.06 3.73 -16.50
CA GLY A 29 -0.93 2.84 -16.80
C GLY A 29 -0.19 2.31 -15.57
N TRP A 30 -0.47 2.82 -14.37
CA TRP A 30 0.03 2.30 -13.10
C TRP A 30 -0.85 1.17 -12.58
N LYS A 31 -0.24 0.27 -11.81
CA LYS A 31 -0.91 -0.85 -11.15
C LYS A 31 -0.78 -0.68 -9.64
N CYS A 32 -1.90 -0.54 -8.95
CA CYS A 32 -1.96 -0.30 -7.50
C CYS A 32 -2.71 -1.43 -6.82
N VAL A 33 -2.19 -1.92 -5.69
CA VAL A 33 -2.89 -2.92 -4.87
C VAL A 33 -3.93 -2.21 -4.01
N THR A 34 -5.18 -2.65 -4.10
CA THR A 34 -6.31 -2.10 -3.34
C THR A 34 -7.04 -3.23 -2.61
N LYS A 35 -7.93 -2.89 -1.67
CA LYS A 35 -8.78 -3.90 -1.04
C LYS A 35 -9.80 -4.39 -2.06
N LYS A 36 -10.12 -5.69 -1.99
CA LYS A 36 -11.11 -6.30 -2.87
C LYS A 36 -12.49 -5.63 -2.71
N GLY A 37 -13.08 -5.21 -3.83
CA GLY A 37 -14.37 -4.52 -3.90
C GLY A 37 -14.34 -3.07 -3.43
N GLU A 38 -13.15 -2.47 -3.28
CA GLU A 38 -13.01 -1.07 -2.87
C GLU A 38 -13.28 -0.09 -4.01
N PHE A 39 -12.95 -0.48 -5.25
CA PHE A 39 -13.12 0.32 -6.45
C PHE A 39 -13.70 -0.52 -7.60
N ALA A 40 -14.25 0.16 -8.60
CA ALA A 40 -14.73 -0.39 -9.86
C ALA A 40 -14.18 0.39 -11.05
N ASP A 41 -14.25 -0.22 -12.25
CA ASP A 41 -13.97 0.49 -13.51
C ASP A 41 -14.86 1.74 -13.65
N GLY A 42 -14.25 2.86 -14.00
CA GLY A 42 -14.90 4.17 -14.10
C GLY A 42 -14.86 5.02 -12.82
N ASP A 43 -14.41 4.50 -11.69
CA ASP A 43 -14.34 5.27 -10.44
C ASP A 43 -13.30 6.40 -10.52
N ALA A 44 -13.66 7.58 -10.02
CA ALA A 44 -12.74 8.71 -9.87
C ALA A 44 -11.94 8.57 -8.57
N VAL A 45 -10.61 8.55 -8.67
CA VAL A 45 -9.69 8.36 -7.55
C VAL A 45 -8.54 9.36 -7.58
N ILE A 46 -7.87 9.55 -6.44
CA ILE A 46 -6.64 10.34 -6.37
C ILE A 46 -5.46 9.38 -6.42
N TYR A 47 -4.73 9.37 -7.54
CA TYR A 47 -3.46 8.69 -7.63
C TYR A 47 -2.35 9.60 -7.11
N CYS A 48 -1.59 9.10 -6.14
CA CYS A 48 -0.38 9.76 -5.65
C CYS A 48 0.81 9.04 -6.26
N GLU A 49 1.59 9.76 -7.08
CA GLU A 49 2.75 9.19 -7.75
C GLU A 49 3.77 8.68 -6.74
N ILE A 50 4.60 7.73 -7.16
CA ILE A 50 5.80 7.36 -6.40
C ILE A 50 6.61 8.62 -6.07
N ASP A 51 7.19 8.65 -4.87
CA ASP A 51 7.89 9.79 -4.25
C ASP A 51 6.99 10.93 -3.73
N SER A 52 5.66 10.75 -3.73
CA SER A 52 4.76 11.68 -3.05
C SER A 52 4.92 11.62 -1.53
N PHE A 53 5.14 12.78 -0.90
CA PHE A 53 5.06 12.89 0.55
C PHE A 53 3.61 13.14 0.97
N LEU A 54 2.92 12.09 1.40
CA LEU A 54 1.57 12.21 1.94
C LEU A 54 1.65 12.71 3.39
N PRO A 55 0.80 13.67 3.80
CA PRO A 55 0.74 14.11 5.19
C PRO A 55 0.13 13.00 6.05
N VAL A 56 0.95 12.03 6.43
CA VAL A 56 0.59 11.03 7.42
C VAL A 56 1.11 11.54 8.75
N ARG A 57 0.22 11.79 9.72
CA ARG A 57 0.68 11.88 11.12
C ARG A 57 1.06 10.49 11.58
N VAL A 58 2.26 10.05 11.20
CA VAL A 58 2.94 8.92 11.83
C VAL A 58 3.81 9.49 12.93
N PRO A 59 3.83 8.91 14.13
CA PRO A 59 4.69 9.40 15.21
C PRO A 59 6.21 9.24 14.96
N TYR A 60 6.64 8.81 13.77
CA TYR A 60 8.03 8.45 13.43
C TYR A 60 8.45 9.01 12.06
N SER A 61 9.75 9.15 11.81
CA SER A 61 10.31 9.47 10.49
C SER A 61 10.15 8.31 9.51
N MET A 62 10.15 8.58 8.20
CA MET A 62 10.04 7.54 7.16
C MET A 62 11.10 6.43 7.30
N ASP A 63 12.35 6.82 7.58
CA ASP A 63 13.45 5.88 7.81
C ASP A 63 13.19 4.98 9.02
N ALA A 64 12.61 5.53 10.09
CA ALA A 64 12.27 4.77 11.28
C ALA A 64 11.14 3.76 11.01
N ILE A 65 10.13 4.13 10.22
CA ILE A 65 9.02 3.25 9.85
C ILE A 65 9.51 2.11 8.94
N LEU A 66 10.41 2.41 8.00
CA LEU A 66 11.04 1.40 7.15
C LEU A 66 11.90 0.42 7.98
N ALA A 67 12.72 0.94 8.89
CA ALA A 67 13.51 0.10 9.80
C ALA A 67 12.63 -0.79 10.68
N LEU A 68 11.48 -0.28 11.15
CA LEU A 68 10.49 -1.06 11.89
C LEU A 68 9.84 -2.17 11.04
N ALA A 69 9.62 -1.92 9.75
CA ALA A 69 9.09 -2.90 8.81
C ALA A 69 10.12 -4.01 8.49
N GLU A 70 11.42 -3.72 8.56
CA GLU A 70 12.47 -4.71 8.41
C GLU A 70 12.59 -5.62 9.64
N GLY A 71 12.06 -6.84 9.55
CA GLY A 71 12.42 -7.88 10.51
C GLY A 71 11.63 -9.17 10.34
N LYS A 72 11.81 -10.09 11.28
CA LYS A 72 11.20 -11.42 11.20
C LYS A 72 9.70 -11.38 11.48
N SER A 73 8.99 -12.33 10.86
CA SER A 73 7.59 -12.58 11.17
C SER A 73 7.43 -13.01 12.62
N ALA A 74 6.43 -12.47 13.30
CA ALA A 74 6.05 -12.88 14.66
C ALA A 74 5.53 -14.32 14.71
N LEU A 75 4.98 -14.83 13.61
CA LEU A 75 4.44 -16.18 13.50
C LEU A 75 5.49 -17.21 13.05
N ASN A 76 6.50 -16.77 12.31
CA ASN A 76 7.59 -17.61 11.84
C ASN A 76 8.92 -16.85 11.83
N PRO A 77 9.78 -17.05 12.85
CA PRO A 77 11.07 -16.35 12.97
C PRO A 77 12.04 -16.61 11.81
N LYS A 78 11.83 -17.67 11.01
CA LYS A 78 12.70 -18.00 9.87
C LYS A 78 12.40 -17.14 8.63
N THR A 79 11.23 -16.49 8.57
CA THR A 79 10.77 -15.73 7.41
C THR A 79 10.80 -14.24 7.70
N GLU A 80 11.24 -13.44 6.73
CA GLU A 80 11.10 -11.98 6.80
C GLU A 80 9.62 -11.62 6.77
N ARG A 81 9.21 -10.67 7.61
CA ARG A 81 7.85 -10.12 7.56
C ARG A 81 7.73 -9.25 6.31
N GLU A 82 6.54 -9.25 5.71
CA GLU A 82 6.25 -8.41 4.54
C GLU A 82 6.33 -6.93 4.88
N GLY A 83 5.85 -6.54 6.07
CA GLY A 83 5.82 -5.15 6.48
C GLY A 83 4.99 -4.92 7.73
N LEU A 84 4.57 -3.68 7.93
CA LEU A 84 3.69 -3.25 9.00
C LEU A 84 2.39 -2.69 8.41
N VAL A 85 1.27 -3.04 9.03
CA VAL A 85 -0.02 -2.41 8.78
C VAL A 85 -0.30 -1.47 9.94
N TRP A 86 -0.31 -0.18 9.65
CA TRP A 86 -0.64 0.86 10.61
C TRP A 86 -2.12 1.11 10.53
N VAL A 87 -2.81 0.99 11.67
CA VAL A 87 -4.24 1.25 11.77
C VAL A 87 -4.45 2.36 12.77
N ARG A 88 -4.98 3.49 12.31
CA ARG A 88 -5.58 4.48 13.19
C ARG A 88 -7.04 4.09 13.36
N SER A 89 -7.40 3.67 14.57
CA SER A 89 -8.80 3.44 14.96
C SER A 89 -9.19 4.50 15.97
N SER A 90 -10.08 5.41 15.59
CA SER A 90 -10.73 6.34 16.52
C SER A 90 -12.20 6.38 16.14
N GLY A 91 -13.06 5.79 16.97
CA GLY A 91 -14.47 5.59 16.61
C GLY A 91 -14.63 4.71 15.37
N ASP A 92 -15.56 5.10 14.48
CA ASP A 92 -15.88 4.38 13.24
C ASP A 92 -14.91 4.70 12.07
N ASP A 93 -14.05 5.70 12.21
CA ASP A 93 -13.06 6.06 11.19
C ASP A 93 -11.81 5.16 11.30
N ARG A 94 -11.77 4.12 10.45
CA ARG A 94 -10.60 3.26 10.28
C ARG A 94 -9.77 3.71 9.09
N ILE A 95 -8.65 4.36 9.36
CA ILE A 95 -7.64 4.66 8.35
C ILE A 95 -6.49 3.67 8.52
N SER A 96 -6.08 3.01 7.44
CA SER A 96 -4.90 2.16 7.45
C SER A 96 -3.95 2.44 6.31
N PHE A 97 -2.65 2.33 6.58
CA PHE A 97 -1.62 2.34 5.55
C PHE A 97 -0.60 1.22 5.83
N LYS A 98 0.03 0.70 4.77
CA LYS A 98 1.00 -0.38 4.88
C LYS A 98 2.39 0.16 4.55
N THR A 99 3.37 -0.19 5.38
CA THR A 99 4.78 -0.02 5.05
C THR A 99 5.35 -1.38 4.72
N ILE A 100 5.85 -1.56 3.50
CA ILE A 100 6.41 -2.83 3.06
C ILE A 100 7.94 -2.80 3.22
N SER A 101 8.49 -3.92 3.71
CA SER A 101 9.91 -4.14 3.92
C SER A 101 10.65 -4.24 2.58
N ASN A 102 11.69 -3.43 2.41
CA ASN A 102 12.55 -3.49 1.23
C ASN A 102 13.24 -4.86 1.09
N LYS A 103 13.64 -5.48 2.21
CA LYS A 103 14.21 -6.83 2.22
C LYS A 103 13.23 -7.89 1.75
N PHE A 104 11.95 -7.72 2.09
CA PHE A 104 10.91 -8.63 1.61
C PHE A 104 10.67 -8.44 0.11
N LEU A 105 10.53 -7.19 -0.34
CA LEU A 105 10.37 -6.87 -1.77
C LEU A 105 11.54 -7.37 -2.60
N ALA A 106 12.78 -7.17 -2.16
CA ALA A 106 13.97 -7.65 -2.86
C ALA A 106 14.02 -9.19 -2.99
N LYS A 107 13.27 -9.92 -2.16
CA LYS A 107 13.25 -11.39 -2.17
C LYS A 107 12.04 -11.98 -2.88
N TYR A 108 10.92 -11.26 -2.92
CA TYR A 108 9.62 -11.80 -3.36
C TYR A 108 8.85 -10.87 -4.31
N GLY A 109 9.41 -9.72 -4.69
CA GLY A 109 8.74 -8.67 -5.47
C GLY A 109 8.80 -8.83 -6.99
N GLU A 110 8.90 -10.06 -7.50
CA GLU A 110 8.72 -10.37 -8.93
C GLU A 110 7.27 -10.76 -9.25
#